data_AF-A0A534WE23-F1
#
_entry.id   AF-A0A534WE23-F1
#
_cell.length_a   1.000
_cell.length_b   1.000
_cell.length_c   1.000
_cell.angle_alpha   90.00
_cell.angle_beta   90.00
_cell.angle_gamma   90.00
#
_symmetry.space_group_name_H-M   'P 1'
#
loop_
_entity.id
_entity.type
_entity.pdbx_description
1 polymer ?
#
loop_
_entity_poly.entity_id
_entity_poly.type
_entity_poly.pdbx_seq_one_letter_code
_entity_poly.pdbx_strand_id
1 'polypeptide(L)'
;MGDTKATPFLTDIKELQRRAREHVEKGAVTPAYRGDVETAVRLLNEALATEIVCTLRYRRHHYMAAGIHYQAVADEFMEHARQEQEHADRIAERIRQLGGAPDFNPEGLLTRSHAQYAEGNSLIDMIKEDLIAERIAI
;
A
#
# COMPACT_ATOMS: atom_id res chain seq x y z
N MET A 1 60.31 13.57 -6.19
CA MET A 1 59.42 13.67 -7.37
C MET A 1 59.18 12.27 -7.92
N GLY A 2 57.93 11.91 -8.24
CA GLY A 2 57.58 10.69 -9.01
C GLY A 2 56.90 9.60 -8.18
N ASP A 3 55.70 9.82 -7.65
CA ASP A 3 54.38 9.72 -8.32
C ASP A 3 53.84 8.26 -8.34
N THR A 4 53.13 7.92 -7.26
CA THR A 4 52.50 6.61 -7.05
C THR A 4 51.18 6.58 -7.81
N LYS A 5 51.19 6.04 -9.04
CA LYS A 5 49.98 5.83 -9.84
C LYS A 5 48.94 5.03 -9.05
N ALA A 6 47.86 5.69 -8.63
CA ALA A 6 46.71 5.04 -8.02
C ALA A 6 46.13 4.04 -9.04
N THR A 7 46.12 2.76 -8.67
CA THR A 7 45.65 1.67 -9.54
C THR A 7 44.15 1.84 -9.86
N PRO A 8 43.72 1.67 -11.13
CA PRO A 8 42.34 1.89 -11.59
C PRO A 8 41.27 1.22 -10.72
N PHE A 9 41.55 -0.01 -10.27
CA PHE A 9 40.65 -0.83 -9.45
C PHE A 9 40.29 -0.23 -8.08
N LEU A 10 41.24 0.48 -7.42
CA LEU A 10 40.98 1.11 -6.13
C LEU A 10 40.18 2.41 -6.28
N THR A 11 40.34 3.10 -7.41
CA THR A 11 39.55 4.28 -7.77
C THR A 11 38.09 3.89 -8.03
N ASP A 12 37.87 2.76 -8.71
CA ASP A 12 36.54 2.20 -8.95
C ASP A 12 35.81 1.80 -7.65
N ILE A 13 36.50 1.19 -6.68
CA ILE A 13 35.88 0.84 -5.39
C ILE A 13 35.47 2.09 -4.61
N LYS A 14 36.33 3.11 -4.56
CA LYS A 14 36.01 4.38 -3.88
C LYS A 14 34.84 5.10 -4.54
N GLU A 15 34.79 5.09 -5.86
CA GLU A 15 33.69 5.67 -6.64
C GLU A 15 32.38 4.89 -6.46
N LEU A 16 32.43 3.56 -6.45
CA LEU A 16 31.28 2.70 -6.14
C LEU A 16 30.76 2.96 -4.72
N GLN A 17 31.65 3.10 -3.73
CA GLN A 17 31.27 3.44 -2.36
C GLN A 17 30.68 4.85 -2.25
N ARG A 18 31.21 5.83 -3.00
CA ARG A 18 30.66 7.20 -3.06
C ARG A 18 29.24 7.17 -3.63
N ARG A 19 29.04 6.51 -4.78
CA ARG A 19 27.73 6.35 -5.41
C ARG A 19 26.75 5.61 -4.51
N ALA A 20 27.19 4.52 -3.86
CA ALA A 20 26.35 3.78 -2.92
C ALA A 20 25.86 4.67 -1.77
N ARG A 21 26.73 5.52 -1.20
CA ARG A 21 26.34 6.50 -0.16
C ARG A 21 25.37 7.56 -0.68
N GLU A 22 25.59 8.06 -1.90
CA GLU A 22 24.67 9.03 -2.53
C GLU A 22 23.30 8.43 -2.87
N HIS A 23 23.25 7.13 -3.15
CA HIS A 23 22.01 6.42 -3.46
C HIS A 23 21.26 5.93 -2.22
N VAL A 24 21.92 5.75 -1.07
CA VAL A 24 21.26 5.41 0.21
C VAL A 24 20.18 6.45 0.56
N GLU A 25 20.45 7.73 0.32
CA GLU A 25 19.51 8.83 0.58
C GLU A 25 18.31 8.85 -0.39
N LYS A 26 18.41 8.19 -1.55
CA LYS A 26 17.34 8.15 -2.57
C LYS A 26 16.41 6.94 -2.43
N GLY A 27 16.56 6.13 -1.37
CA GLY A 27 15.75 4.94 -1.14
C GLY A 27 15.99 3.84 -2.17
N ALA A 28 14.99 2.99 -2.42
CA ALA A 28 15.14 1.84 -3.32
C ALA A 28 15.10 2.20 -4.82
N VAL A 29 15.02 3.50 -5.16
CA VAL A 29 14.94 3.98 -6.54
C VAL A 29 16.34 4.03 -7.14
N THR A 30 16.63 3.09 -8.03
CA THR A 30 17.90 3.07 -8.77
C THR A 30 17.82 3.97 -10.02
N PRO A 31 18.94 4.52 -10.51
CA PRO A 31 18.97 5.28 -11.76
C PRO A 31 18.47 4.53 -13.01
N ALA A 32 18.35 3.19 -12.93
CA ALA A 32 17.83 2.36 -13.99
C ALA A 32 16.28 2.30 -14.01
N TYR A 33 15.61 2.81 -12.97
CA TYR A 33 14.15 2.87 -12.92
C TYR A 33 13.64 3.93 -13.90
N ARG A 34 12.98 3.49 -14.97
CA ARG A 34 12.43 4.37 -16.03
C ARG A 34 10.97 4.79 -15.77
N GLY A 35 10.38 4.35 -14.66
CA GLY A 35 9.00 4.68 -14.31
C GLY A 35 8.90 6.06 -13.68
N ASP A 36 7.75 6.70 -13.86
CA ASP A 36 7.42 7.93 -13.14
C ASP A 36 7.07 7.59 -11.68
N VAL A 37 8.04 7.84 -10.78
CA VAL A 37 7.91 7.58 -9.35
C VAL A 37 6.78 8.41 -8.72
N GLU A 38 6.56 9.63 -9.20
CA GLU A 38 5.51 10.52 -8.68
C GLU A 38 4.13 9.93 -9.00
N THR A 39 3.92 9.52 -10.24
CA THR A 39 2.70 8.82 -10.65
C THR A 39 2.52 7.51 -9.87
N ALA A 40 3.58 6.72 -9.67
CA ALA A 40 3.51 5.48 -8.90
C ALA A 40 3.10 5.74 -7.44
N VAL A 41 3.71 6.73 -6.77
CA VAL A 41 3.38 7.12 -5.39
C VAL A 41 1.94 7.62 -5.29
N ARG A 42 1.45 8.38 -6.29
CA ARG A 42 0.05 8.83 -6.33
C ARG A 42 -0.91 7.65 -6.43
N LEU A 43 -0.71 6.76 -7.40
CA LEU A 43 -1.57 5.58 -7.58
C LEU A 43 -1.55 4.65 -6.37
N LEU A 44 -0.38 4.48 -5.75
CA LEU A 44 -0.26 3.70 -4.51
C LEU A 44 -1.02 4.34 -3.35
N ASN A 45 -1.08 5.67 -3.25
CA ASN A 45 -1.89 6.34 -2.23
C ASN A 45 -3.40 6.21 -2.49
N GLU A 46 -3.84 6.17 -3.75
CA GLU A 46 -5.24 5.88 -4.10
C GLU A 46 -5.61 4.42 -3.74
N ALA A 47 -4.71 3.48 -4.03
CA ALA A 47 -4.85 2.08 -3.61
C ALA A 47 -4.85 1.95 -2.09
N LEU A 48 -3.92 2.61 -1.38
CA LEU A 48 -3.87 2.64 0.09
C LEU A 48 -5.19 3.14 0.70
N ALA A 49 -5.73 4.23 0.17
CA ALA A 49 -7.01 4.74 0.62
C ALA A 49 -8.13 3.72 0.44
N THR A 50 -8.09 2.97 -0.66
CA THR A 50 -9.06 1.91 -0.97
C THR A 50 -8.97 0.76 0.03
N GLU A 51 -7.76 0.26 0.30
CA GLU A 51 -7.53 -0.82 1.27
C GLU A 51 -7.95 -0.43 2.69
N ILE A 52 -7.71 0.82 3.10
CA ILE A 52 -8.16 1.32 4.41
C ILE A 52 -9.69 1.33 4.48
N VAL A 53 -10.37 1.82 3.43
CA VAL A 53 -11.84 1.83 3.39
C VAL A 53 -12.42 0.42 3.39
N CYS A 54 -11.85 -0.51 2.62
CA CYS A 54 -12.24 -1.92 2.62
C CYS A 54 -12.03 -2.56 3.99
N THR A 55 -10.87 -2.34 4.63
CA THR A 55 -10.60 -2.80 6.00
C THR A 55 -11.68 -2.32 6.96
N LEU A 56 -12.02 -1.03 6.94
CA LEU A 56 -13.02 -0.46 7.84
C LEU A 56 -14.43 -1.03 7.56
N ARG A 57 -14.80 -1.20 6.28
CA ARG A 57 -16.09 -1.78 5.87
C ARG A 57 -16.22 -3.23 6.34
N TYR A 58 -15.24 -4.08 6.06
CA TYR A 58 -15.24 -5.48 6.50
C TYR A 58 -15.29 -5.61 8.02
N ARG A 59 -14.54 -4.78 8.76
CA ARG A 59 -14.64 -4.76 10.24
C ARG A 59 -16.04 -4.36 10.71
N ARG A 60 -16.65 -3.36 10.09
CA ARG A 60 -18.04 -3.00 10.39
C ARG A 60 -18.96 -4.18 10.14
N HIS A 61 -18.89 -4.80 8.96
CA HIS A 61 -19.73 -5.93 8.61
C HIS A 61 -19.55 -7.11 9.58
N HIS A 62 -18.32 -7.42 10.00
CA HIS A 62 -18.07 -8.42 11.05
C HIS A 62 -18.83 -8.12 12.34
N TYR A 63 -18.73 -6.89 12.86
CA TYR A 63 -19.37 -6.53 14.13
C TYR A 63 -20.89 -6.35 14.02
N MET A 64 -21.39 -6.01 12.83
CA MET A 64 -22.82 -5.80 12.57
C MET A 64 -23.54 -7.06 12.10
N ALA A 65 -22.80 -8.10 11.69
CA ALA A 65 -23.36 -9.37 11.28
C ALA A 65 -24.20 -9.99 12.43
N ALA A 66 -25.45 -10.30 12.12
CA ALA A 66 -26.40 -10.87 13.07
C ALA A 66 -27.41 -11.77 12.33
N GLY A 67 -28.03 -12.70 13.06
CA GLY A 67 -29.03 -13.63 12.52
C GLY A 67 -28.75 -15.08 12.87
N ILE A 68 -29.59 -15.99 12.38
CA ILE A 68 -29.40 -17.43 12.58
C ILE A 68 -28.32 -17.88 11.59
N HIS A 69 -27.14 -18.29 12.09
CA HIS A 69 -25.95 -18.70 11.32
C HIS A 69 -25.03 -17.59 10.78
N TYR A 70 -25.02 -16.40 11.39
CA TYR A 70 -24.14 -15.31 10.94
C TYR A 70 -22.65 -15.56 11.19
N GLN A 71 -22.30 -16.45 12.14
CA GLN A 71 -20.94 -16.58 12.68
C GLN A 71 -19.89 -16.86 11.60
N ALA A 72 -20.16 -17.83 10.71
CA ALA A 72 -19.23 -18.15 9.64
C ALA A 72 -19.01 -16.96 8.69
N VAL A 73 -20.07 -16.21 8.37
CA VAL A 73 -19.95 -15.02 7.51
C VAL A 73 -19.19 -13.89 8.23
N ALA A 74 -19.43 -13.70 9.52
CA ALA A 74 -18.67 -12.73 10.31
C ALA A 74 -17.19 -13.08 10.38
N ASP A 75 -16.85 -14.36 10.52
CA ASP A 75 -15.46 -14.83 10.53
C ASP A 75 -14.78 -14.54 9.19
N GLU A 76 -15.45 -14.79 8.06
CA GLU A 76 -14.95 -14.42 6.73
C GLU A 76 -14.77 -12.91 6.56
N PHE A 77 -15.72 -12.08 7.03
CA PHE A 77 -15.53 -10.62 7.02
C PHE A 77 -14.31 -10.18 7.82
N MET A 78 -14.04 -10.80 8.98
CA MET A 78 -12.84 -10.48 9.76
C MET A 78 -11.56 -10.96 9.06
N GLU A 79 -11.61 -12.08 8.37
CA GLU A 79 -10.49 -12.57 7.57
C GLU A 79 -10.14 -11.60 6.44
N HIS A 80 -11.14 -11.17 5.66
CA HIS A 80 -10.96 -10.14 4.64
C HIS A 80 -10.43 -8.83 5.25
N ALA A 81 -11.00 -8.35 6.37
CA ALA A 81 -10.48 -7.16 7.05
C ALA A 81 -8.97 -7.25 7.39
N ARG A 82 -8.47 -8.44 7.75
CA ARG A 82 -7.03 -8.64 8.01
C ARG A 82 -6.22 -8.61 6.72
N GLN A 83 -6.72 -9.25 5.67
CA GLN A 83 -6.06 -9.29 4.36
C GLN A 83 -5.92 -7.87 3.77
N GLU A 84 -6.98 -7.07 3.83
CA GLU A 84 -6.94 -5.67 3.36
C GLU A 84 -5.99 -4.81 4.19
N GLN A 85 -5.89 -5.06 5.50
CA GLN A 85 -4.90 -4.38 6.34
C GLN A 85 -3.47 -4.79 5.94
N GLU A 86 -3.22 -6.07 5.64
CA GLU A 86 -1.92 -6.51 5.13
C GLU A 86 -1.59 -5.88 3.78
N HIS A 87 -2.59 -5.71 2.90
CA HIS A 87 -2.43 -5.00 1.63
C HIS A 87 -2.06 -3.53 1.86
N ALA A 88 -2.79 -2.82 2.73
CA ALA A 88 -2.50 -1.44 3.12
C ALA A 88 -1.06 -1.29 3.66
N ASP A 89 -0.62 -2.21 4.52
CA ASP A 89 0.72 -2.18 5.10
C ASP A 89 1.82 -2.36 4.03
N ARG A 90 1.62 -3.31 3.10
CA ARG A 90 2.55 -3.54 1.97
C ARG A 90 2.61 -2.32 1.03
N ILE A 91 1.48 -1.70 0.76
CA ILE A 91 1.40 -0.48 -0.07
C ILE A 91 2.12 0.68 0.63
N ALA A 92 1.87 0.90 1.92
CA ALA A 92 2.51 1.96 2.69
C ALA A 92 4.03 1.79 2.73
N GLU A 93 4.50 0.56 2.93
CA GLU A 93 5.92 0.24 2.82
C GLU A 93 6.46 0.53 1.41
N ARG A 94 5.72 0.17 0.36
CA ARG A 94 6.14 0.43 -1.02
C ARG A 94 6.24 1.93 -1.32
N ILE A 95 5.29 2.73 -0.86
CA ILE A 95 5.31 4.19 -0.98
C ILE A 95 6.60 4.74 -0.35
N ARG A 96 6.93 4.30 0.87
CA ARG A 96 8.16 4.71 1.58
C ARG A 96 9.43 4.29 0.83
N GLN A 97 9.47 3.07 0.28
CA GLN A 97 10.62 2.59 -0.53
C GLN A 97 10.86 3.46 -1.77
N LEU A 98 9.80 4.05 -2.33
CA LEU A 98 9.84 4.97 -3.47
C LEU A 98 10.14 6.43 -3.06
N GLY A 99 10.32 6.71 -1.77
CA GLY A 99 10.57 8.06 -1.25
C GLY A 99 9.31 8.92 -1.08
N GLY A 100 8.11 8.33 -1.21
CA GLY A 100 6.84 8.99 -0.95
C GLY A 100 6.40 8.91 0.52
N ALA A 101 5.34 9.64 0.86
CA ALA A 101 4.67 9.57 2.16
C ALA A 101 3.31 8.87 2.01
N PRO A 102 3.03 7.79 2.78
CA PRO A 102 1.73 7.15 2.78
C PRO A 102 0.68 8.02 3.51
N ASP A 103 -0.45 8.27 2.87
CA ASP A 103 -1.51 9.12 3.39
C ASP A 103 -2.62 8.32 4.09
N PHE A 104 -2.51 8.25 5.42
CA PHE A 104 -3.51 7.65 6.32
C PHE A 104 -4.52 8.68 6.87
N ASN A 105 -4.54 9.92 6.39
CA ASN A 105 -5.44 10.94 6.93
C ASN A 105 -6.90 10.55 6.70
N PRO A 106 -7.75 10.43 7.74
CA PRO A 106 -9.17 10.13 7.55
C PRO A 106 -9.89 11.21 6.74
N GLU A 107 -9.41 12.45 6.77
CA GLU A 107 -9.93 13.52 5.94
C GLU A 107 -9.63 13.25 4.45
N GLY A 108 -10.69 13.31 3.62
CA GLY A 108 -10.59 13.04 2.18
C GLY A 108 -10.34 11.57 1.82
N LEU A 109 -10.33 10.65 2.79
CA LEU A 109 -10.04 9.22 2.56
C LEU A 109 -10.98 8.61 1.52
N LEU A 110 -12.29 8.85 1.65
CA LEU A 110 -13.29 8.37 0.68
C LEU A 110 -13.16 9.04 -0.69
N THR A 111 -12.62 10.25 -0.77
CA THR A 111 -12.39 10.94 -2.05
C THR A 111 -11.22 10.32 -2.81
N ARG A 112 -10.24 9.75 -2.10
CA ARG A 112 -9.07 9.06 -2.69
C ARG A 112 -9.33 7.58 -2.96
N SER A 113 -10.28 6.98 -2.24
CA SER A 113 -10.64 5.56 -2.38
C SER A 113 -11.45 5.31 -3.65
N HIS A 114 -11.16 4.19 -4.32
CA HIS A 114 -11.98 3.65 -5.40
C HIS A 114 -13.17 2.84 -4.86
N ALA A 115 -13.08 2.32 -3.64
CA ALA A 115 -14.16 1.60 -2.98
C ALA A 115 -15.04 2.54 -2.14
N GLN A 116 -16.33 2.20 -2.07
CA GLN A 116 -17.27 2.85 -1.16
C GLN A 116 -17.26 2.18 0.21
N TYR A 117 -17.58 2.93 1.27
CA TYR A 117 -17.67 2.38 2.62
C TYR A 117 -18.93 1.52 2.87
N ALA A 118 -19.98 1.70 2.07
CA ALA A 118 -21.30 1.06 2.11
C ALA A 118 -21.57 0.08 3.27
N GLU A 119 -22.52 0.42 4.16
CA GLU A 119 -22.69 -0.26 5.46
C GLU A 119 -23.49 -1.59 5.42
N GLY A 120 -24.42 -1.73 4.49
CA GLY A 120 -25.42 -2.82 4.47
C GLY A 120 -26.42 -2.80 5.65
N ASN A 121 -27.68 -3.18 5.40
CA ASN A 121 -28.74 -3.24 6.44
C ASN A 121 -29.12 -4.68 6.85
N SER A 122 -28.62 -5.67 6.13
CA SER A 122 -28.82 -7.10 6.40
C SER A 122 -27.56 -7.87 6.03
N LEU A 123 -27.42 -9.11 6.51
CA LEU A 123 -26.29 -9.96 6.16
C LEU A 123 -26.14 -10.14 4.64
N ILE A 124 -27.27 -10.27 3.93
CA ILE A 124 -27.30 -10.38 2.47
C ILE A 124 -26.83 -9.08 1.82
N ASP A 125 -27.23 -7.93 2.36
CA ASP A 125 -26.80 -6.64 1.80
C ASP A 125 -25.32 -6.39 2.05
N MET A 126 -24.79 -6.71 3.24
CA MET A 126 -23.35 -6.63 3.54
C MET A 126 -22.54 -7.45 2.54
N ILE A 127 -22.92 -8.71 2.31
CA ILE A 127 -22.26 -9.58 1.31
C ILE A 127 -22.31 -8.96 -0.09
N LYS A 128 -23.45 -8.38 -0.49
CA LYS A 128 -23.57 -7.73 -1.80
C LYS A 128 -22.67 -6.51 -1.93
N GLU A 129 -22.63 -5.64 -0.91
CA GLU A 129 -21.78 -4.46 -0.92
C GLU A 129 -20.29 -4.83 -0.99
N ASP A 130 -19.88 -5.86 -0.26
CA ASP A 130 -18.52 -6.38 -0.33
C ASP A 130 -18.20 -6.94 -1.72
N LEU A 131 -19.09 -7.76 -2.31
CA LEU A 131 -18.89 -8.26 -3.67
C LEU A 131 -18.86 -7.16 -4.74
N ILE A 132 -19.61 -6.06 -4.55
CA ILE A 132 -19.56 -4.90 -5.45
C ILE A 132 -18.20 -4.21 -5.33
N ALA A 133 -17.73 -3.99 -4.10
CA ALA A 133 -16.44 -3.35 -3.86
C ALA A 133 -15.27 -4.17 -4.43
N GLU A 134 -15.27 -5.50 -4.24
CA GLU A 134 -14.26 -6.39 -4.82
C GLU A 134 -14.20 -6.29 -6.35
N ARG A 135 -15.35 -6.15 -7.02
CA ARG A 135 -15.42 -5.97 -8.48
C ARG A 135 -14.90 -4.62 -8.97
N ILE A 136 -14.82 -3.62 -8.10
CA ILE A 136 -14.25 -2.31 -8.42
C ILE A 136 -12.74 -2.33 -8.19
N ALA A 137 -12.27 -3.13 -7.23
CA ALA A 137 -10.85 -3.22 -6.88
C ALA A 137 -10.00 -4.02 -7.89
N ILE A 138 -10.60 -4.99 -8.62
CA ILE A 138 -9.95 -5.84 -9.65
C ILE A 138 -10.05 -5.21 -11.04
#